data_AF-A0A2V6ATA0-F1
#
_entry.id   AF-A0A2V6ATA0-F1
#
_cell.length_a   1.000
_cell.length_b   1.000
_cell.length_c   1.000
_cell.angle_alpha   90.00
_cell.angle_beta   90.00
_cell.angle_gamma   90.00
#
_symmetry.space_group_name_H-M   'P 1'
#
loop_
_entity.id
_entity.type
_entity.pdbx_description
1 polymer ?
#
loop_
_entity_poly.entity_id
_entity_poly.type
_entity_poly.pdbx_seq_one_letter_code
_entity_poly.pdbx_strand_id
1 'polypeptide(L)'
;MIGTGILKGMAVTARNFVGSYFEKDRLITVQYPEERVPLPENYRNFPFLIYDGNDSHAGLRCVACKICEKECPPQCIYIVKSDDKKPDYMGKPQFYAKVFD
;
A
#
# COMPACT_ATOMS: atom_id res chain seq x y z
N MET A 1 -1.50 36.55 37.87
CA MET A 1 -0.18 37.21 37.82
C MET A 1 0.32 37.17 36.39
N ILE A 2 0.94 38.25 35.93
CA ILE A 2 1.61 38.30 34.61
C ILE A 2 2.72 37.23 34.63
N GLY A 3 2.78 36.36 33.62
CA GLY A 3 3.84 35.35 33.46
C GLY A 3 3.53 33.92 33.93
N THR A 4 2.43 33.66 34.65
CA THR A 4 2.05 32.29 35.05
C THR A 4 1.81 31.36 33.87
N GLY A 5 1.28 31.89 32.75
CA GLY A 5 1.11 31.14 31.51
C GLY A 5 2.45 30.71 30.89
N ILE A 6 3.46 31.59 30.94
CA ILE A 6 4.81 31.31 30.41
C ILE A 6 5.46 30.18 31.22
N LEU A 7 5.44 30.30 32.55
CA LEU A 7 6.00 29.28 33.44
C LEU A 7 5.32 27.93 33.27
N LYS A 8 3.98 27.92 33.13
CA LYS A 8 3.23 26.70 32.87
C LYS A 8 3.62 26.07 31.53
N GLY A 9 3.78 26.87 30.48
CA GLY A 9 4.23 26.39 29.16
C GLY A 9 5.62 25.77 29.22
N MET A 10 6.58 26.46 29.83
CA MET A 10 7.94 25.95 30.02
C MET A 10 7.97 24.65 30.82
N ALA A 11 7.17 24.55 31.89
CA ALA A 11 7.07 23.33 32.69
C ALA A 11 6.55 22.14 31.88
N VAL A 12 5.56 22.36 31.00
CA VAL A 12 5.04 21.32 30.09
C VAL A 12 6.11 20.91 29.08
N THR A 13 6.83 21.86 28.48
CA THR A 13 7.92 21.56 27.54
C THR A 13 9.03 20.76 28.22
N ALA A 14 9.48 21.19 29.41
CA ALA A 14 10.53 20.49 30.16
C ALA A 14 10.10 19.06 30.52
N ARG A 15 8.85 18.86 30.96
CA ARG A 15 8.28 17.54 31.26
C ARG A 15 8.29 16.62 30.03
N ASN A 16 7.94 17.14 28.86
CA ASN A 16 7.94 16.34 27.63
C ASN A 16 9.35 16.03 27.16
N PHE A 17 10.24 17.03 27.10
CA PHE A 17 11.63 16.87 26.69
C PHE A 17 12.36 15.82 27.54
N VAL A 18 12.34 15.96 28.87
CA VAL A 18 12.97 14.98 29.77
C VAL A 18 12.30 13.61 29.63
N GLY A 19 10.97 13.57 29.60
CA GLY A 19 10.21 12.31 29.45
C GLY A 19 10.59 11.54 28.17
N SER A 20 10.85 12.21 27.05
CA SER A 20 11.22 11.55 25.78
C SER A 20 12.57 10.83 25.81
N TYR A 21 13.48 11.12 26.75
CA TYR A 21 14.73 10.37 26.89
C TYR A 21 14.60 9.08 27.71
N PHE A 22 13.54 8.96 28.53
CA PHE A 22 13.37 7.86 29.48
C PHE A 22 12.12 7.01 29.24
N GLU A 23 11.08 7.56 28.63
CA GLU A 23 9.82 6.87 28.33
C GLU A 23 9.68 6.72 26.81
N LYS A 24 9.88 5.49 26.31
CA LYS A 24 9.80 5.19 24.87
C LYS A 24 8.41 5.51 24.29
N ASP A 25 7.35 5.33 25.07
CA ASP A 25 5.96 5.62 24.66
C ASP A 25 5.70 7.11 24.38
N ARG A 26 6.58 8.01 24.83
CA ARG A 26 6.52 9.44 24.49
C ARG A 26 7.16 9.77 23.15
N LEU A 27 7.89 8.85 22.55
CA LEU A 27 8.43 8.95 21.20
C LEU A 27 7.42 8.36 20.21
N ILE A 28 6.48 9.20 19.76
CA ILE A 28 5.41 8.79 18.84
C ILE A 28 5.86 8.59 17.38
N THR A 29 7.13 8.84 17.09
CA THR A 29 7.71 8.78 15.73
C THR A 29 8.35 7.43 15.46
N VAL A 30 8.34 6.98 14.20
CA VAL A 30 9.10 5.81 13.73
C VAL A 30 10.31 6.26 12.89
N GLN A 31 11.41 5.52 12.96
CA GLN A 31 12.61 5.80 12.16
C GLN A 31 12.48 5.14 10.77
N TYR A 32 11.81 5.80 9.84
CA TYR A 32 11.72 5.33 8.46
C TYR A 32 13.06 5.56 7.71
N PRO A 33 13.55 4.62 6.88
CA PRO A 33 12.90 3.39 6.41
C PRO A 33 13.12 2.12 7.25
N GLU A 34 13.98 2.17 8.27
CA GLU A 34 14.39 1.01 9.07
C GLU A 34 13.24 0.43 9.88
N GLU A 35 12.40 1.31 10.44
CA GLU A 35 11.17 0.98 11.14
C GLU A 35 9.95 1.37 10.30
N ARG A 36 8.95 0.47 10.24
CA ARG A 36 7.69 0.70 9.51
C ARG A 36 6.51 0.45 10.43
N VAL A 37 5.50 1.30 10.31
CA VAL A 37 4.22 1.12 11.01
C VAL A 37 3.52 -0.11 10.41
N PRO A 38 2.89 -0.98 11.23
CA PRO A 38 2.07 -2.06 10.72
C PRO A 38 0.93 -1.49 9.87
N LEU A 39 0.85 -1.93 8.62
CA LEU A 39 -0.23 -1.55 7.72
C LEU A 39 -1.49 -2.37 8.06
N PRO A 40 -2.69 -1.77 7.98
CA PRO A 40 -3.92 -2.53 8.13
C PRO A 40 -4.10 -3.50 6.94
N GLU A 41 -4.83 -4.59 7.16
CA GLU A 41 -5.08 -5.62 6.12
C GLU A 41 -5.70 -5.05 4.84
N ASN A 42 -6.53 -4.02 4.96
CA ASN A 42 -7.20 -3.34 3.84
C ASN A 42 -6.44 -2.13 3.29
N TYR A 43 -5.13 -2.02 3.56
CA TYR A 43 -4.29 -0.96 3.03
C TYR A 43 -4.27 -0.98 1.49
N ARG A 44 -4.53 0.17 0.88
CA ARG A 44 -4.54 0.33 -0.59
C ARG A 44 -3.17 0.78 -1.04
N ASN A 45 -2.49 -0.07 -1.81
CA ASN A 45 -1.18 0.20 -2.40
C ASN A 45 -1.23 0.10 -3.93
N PHE A 46 -0.08 0.22 -4.58
CA PHE A 46 0.12 0.04 -6.01
C PHE A 46 -0.57 -1.25 -6.50
N PRO A 47 -1.52 -1.16 -7.45
CA PRO A 47 -2.19 -2.33 -8.01
C PRO A 47 -1.18 -3.25 -8.71
N PHE A 48 -1.34 -4.55 -8.53
CA PHE A 48 -0.54 -5.56 -9.24
C PHE A 48 -1.43 -6.71 -9.68
N LEU A 49 -1.00 -7.44 -10.71
CA LEU A 49 -1.71 -8.61 -11.19
C LEU A 49 -1.35 -9.83 -10.32
N ILE A 50 -2.38 -10.42 -9.72
CA ILE A 50 -2.25 -11.63 -8.91
C ILE A 50 -2.13 -12.85 -9.84
N TYR A 51 -1.32 -13.82 -9.44
CA TYR A 51 -1.15 -15.09 -10.13
C TYR A 51 -1.16 -16.26 -9.14
N ASP A 52 -1.45 -17.46 -9.64
CA ASP A 52 -1.40 -18.72 -8.92
C ASP A 52 -0.16 -19.55 -9.33
N GLY A 53 0.39 -20.33 -8.40
CA GLY A 53 1.55 -21.18 -8.66
C GLY A 53 2.88 -20.43 -8.74
N ASN A 54 3.87 -21.04 -9.40
CA ASN A 54 5.25 -20.54 -9.44
C ASN A 54 5.59 -19.69 -10.67
N ASP A 55 4.75 -19.74 -11.71
CA ASP A 55 4.94 -18.99 -12.96
C ASP A 55 3.91 -17.87 -13.02
N SER A 56 4.38 -16.62 -12.98
CA SER A 56 3.51 -15.43 -12.97
C SER A 56 2.76 -15.20 -14.28
N HIS A 57 3.24 -15.74 -15.40
CA HIS A 57 2.61 -15.61 -16.70
C HIS A 57 1.58 -16.72 -16.94
N ALA A 58 1.91 -17.97 -16.59
CA ALA A 58 0.96 -19.09 -16.69
C ALA A 58 -0.12 -19.02 -15.59
N GLY A 59 0.23 -18.49 -14.44
CA GLY A 59 -0.65 -18.35 -13.28
C GLY A 59 -1.56 -17.14 -13.28
N LEU A 60 -1.46 -16.25 -14.27
CA LEU A 60 -2.11 -14.95 -14.24
C LEU A 60 -3.63 -15.06 -14.12
N ARG A 61 -4.23 -14.42 -13.10
CA ARG A 61 -5.68 -14.42 -12.90
C ARG A 61 -6.43 -13.46 -13.83
N CYS A 62 -5.74 -12.49 -14.43
CA CYS A 62 -6.34 -11.52 -15.32
C CYS A 62 -6.80 -12.17 -16.63
N VAL A 63 -8.09 -12.07 -16.93
CA VAL A 63 -8.74 -12.57 -18.17
C VAL A 63 -8.81 -11.53 -19.29
N ALA A 64 -8.23 -10.34 -19.08
CA ALA A 64 -8.35 -9.17 -19.95
C ALA A 64 -9.82 -8.81 -20.32
N CYS A 65 -10.71 -8.83 -19.33
CA CYS A 65 -12.13 -8.46 -19.50
C CYS A 65 -12.37 -6.94 -19.63
N LYS A 66 -11.37 -6.11 -19.33
CA LYS A 66 -11.43 -4.64 -19.38
C LYS A 66 -12.42 -3.97 -18.42
N ILE A 67 -12.94 -4.68 -17.42
CA ILE A 67 -13.85 -4.10 -16.42
C ILE A 67 -13.10 -3.07 -15.55
N CYS A 68 -11.90 -3.40 -15.06
CA CYS A 68 -11.10 -2.47 -14.25
C CYS A 68 -10.67 -1.22 -15.03
N GLU A 69 -10.32 -1.35 -16.32
CA GLU A 69 -10.05 -0.23 -17.23
C GLU A 69 -11.26 0.69 -17.34
N LYS A 70 -12.43 0.13 -17.64
CA LYS A 70 -13.67 0.89 -17.79
C LYS A 70 -14.10 1.61 -16.51
N GLU A 71 -14.03 0.92 -15.37
CA GLU A 71 -14.51 1.44 -14.08
C GLU A 71 -13.51 2.38 -13.40
N CYS A 72 -12.26 2.48 -13.88
CA CYS A 72 -11.23 3.30 -13.28
C CYS A 72 -11.61 4.78 -13.32
N PRO A 73 -11.91 5.45 -12.18
CA PRO A 73 -12.35 6.86 -12.22
C PRO A 73 -11.35 7.82 -12.88
N PRO A 74 -10.03 7.72 -12.63
CA PRO A 74 -9.05 8.56 -13.32
C PRO A 74 -8.65 8.05 -14.72
N GLN A 75 -9.22 6.93 -15.19
CA GLN A 75 -8.89 6.30 -16.49
C GLN A 75 -7.38 6.06 -16.68
N CYS A 76 -6.69 5.63 -15.61
CA CYS A 76 -5.25 5.40 -15.63
C CYS A 76 -4.85 3.95 -15.88
N ILE A 77 -5.79 3.09 -16.28
CA ILE A 77 -5.53 1.67 -16.57
C ILE A 77 -5.76 1.45 -18.07
N TYR A 78 -4.81 0.82 -18.75
CA TYR A 78 -4.87 0.45 -20.14
C TYR A 78 -4.60 -1.05 -20.33
N ILE A 79 -5.51 -1.75 -20.99
CA ILE A 79 -5.41 -3.20 -21.18
C ILE A 79 -5.45 -3.56 -22.66
N VAL A 80 -4.42 -4.25 -23.14
CA VAL A 80 -4.47 -4.94 -24.43
C VAL A 80 -4.75 -6.41 -24.19
N LYS A 81 -5.86 -6.90 -24.75
CA LYS A 81 -6.24 -8.31 -24.66
C LYS A 81 -5.37 -9.16 -25.59
N SER A 82 -5.02 -10.37 -25.15
CA SER A 82 -4.31 -11.35 -25.98
C SER A 82 -5.15 -11.81 -27.18
N ASP A 83 -4.47 -12.08 -28.30
CA ASP A 83 -5.07 -12.63 -29.52
C ASP A 83 -5.31 -14.15 -29.39
N ASP A 84 -4.47 -14.82 -28.60
CA ASP A 84 -4.49 -16.25 -28.32
C ASP A 84 -4.98 -16.56 -26.90
N LYS A 85 -5.33 -17.83 -26.68
CA LYS A 85 -5.62 -18.37 -25.35
C LYS A 85 -4.48 -19.28 -24.91
N LYS A 86 -4.07 -19.14 -23.64
CA LYS A 86 -3.10 -20.01 -22.98
C LYS A 86 -3.77 -20.76 -21.83
N PRO A 87 -3.31 -21.97 -21.48
CA PRO A 87 -3.80 -22.64 -20.29
C PRO A 87 -3.47 -21.79 -19.06
N ASP A 88 -4.48 -21.56 -18.20
CA ASP A 88 -4.30 -20.99 -16.86
C ASP A 88 -3.61 -22.00 -15.93
N TYR A 89 -3.44 -21.62 -14.66
CA TYR A 89 -2.88 -22.51 -13.64
C TYR A 89 -3.63 -23.85 -13.48
N MET A 90 -4.93 -23.89 -13.83
CA MET A 90 -5.76 -25.10 -13.80
C MET A 90 -5.77 -25.86 -15.15
N GLY A 91 -5.02 -25.42 -16.15
CA GLY A 91 -4.97 -26.00 -17.48
C GLY A 91 -6.11 -25.58 -18.42
N LYS A 92 -6.93 -24.59 -18.04
CA LYS A 92 -8.08 -24.14 -18.84
C LYS A 92 -7.66 -23.03 -19.82
N PRO A 93 -8.08 -23.08 -21.10
CA PRO A 93 -7.70 -22.08 -22.07
C PRO A 93 -8.35 -20.71 -21.78
N GLN A 94 -7.52 -19.71 -21.45
CA GLN A 94 -7.93 -18.37 -21.05
C GLN A 94 -7.22 -17.28 -21.87
N PHE A 95 -7.91 -16.16 -22.10
CA PHE A 95 -7.26 -14.92 -22.55
C PHE A 95 -6.49 -14.28 -21.40
N TYR A 96 -5.50 -13.46 -21.71
CA TYR A 96 -4.65 -12.78 -20.74
C TYR A 96 -4.38 -11.35 -21.16
N ALA A 97 -3.89 -10.52 -20.25
CA ALA A 97 -3.45 -9.17 -20.58
C ALA A 97 -2.10 -9.26 -21.31
N LYS A 98 -2.08 -8.89 -22.59
CA LYS A 98 -0.86 -8.73 -23.39
C LYS A 98 -0.08 -7.48 -22.95
N VAL A 99 -0.83 -6.44 -22.56
CA VAL A 99 -0.34 -5.21 -21.94
C VAL A 99 -1.28 -4.88 -20.79
N PHE A 100 -0.73 -4.44 -19.66
CA PHE A 100 -1.46 -3.92 -18.51
C PHE A 100 -0.64 -2.76 -17.95
N ASP A 101 -1.04 -1.53 -18.29
CA ASP A 101 -0.42 -0.28 -17.84
C ASP A 101 -1.39 0.52 -16.98
#